data_AF-A0A535UY96-F1
#
_entry.id   AF-A0A535UY96-F1
#
_cell.length_a   1.000
_cell.length_b   1.000
_cell.length_c   1.000
_cell.angle_alpha   90.00
_cell.angle_beta   90.00
_cell.angle_gamma   90.00
#
_symmetry.space_group_name_H-M   'P 1'
#
loop_
_entity.id
_entity.type
_entity.pdbx_description
1 polymer ?
#
loop_
_entity_poly.entity_id
_entity_poly.type
_entity_poly.pdbx_seq_one_letter_code
_entity_poly.pdbx_strand_id
1 'polypeptide(L)'
;PHDLGTAVVVQSMVFGNLGSPSGSGVVFTRNPVTGDPELYGEYLEGGQGEDVVAGTATPEQIASASRRLPALFDELRTQCTRLEEMFGDVLDIEFTVERGRLYLLQVRSAKRTPEAAIRIAADFVREARFSRRDALAPVTAAHIRQLERPQFATGAAPAARAAGRLLTTGIGASPGQVSGTLVLDADRAVERVLHGEEVILARPITSPVDLHGMIASRGIVTATGGATSHAAVVARALGKPCVVGCGEATIEPERGRLAVGDRVIAEGDTVSIDGLSGEVFAGALPMTAPAAANPDLGFLLAEADRLGGCRILGRVTTPEHVATVLERGATGVVTSVDDVLATSGHLNELIDTLLAQRDLDTLDLSRIEGVIAEVFEPLLRAAGGAEVGVRAIDFQADEARELMQQTQLLTHYPQLSVPVGMPALLRAQLAGLVTAARRSGHTGRVYLAVRHVSDPREARALHELSLQAEGRVQVGTYLTSPRGALLSAGIAEESDVVWLEVRVMQAAMFGIPPRQLLTQRPLDDYVKRGLIDTDPRHAIDPTLHGILTAVATAAADHPRCEIGMRLSGPVSEEIAATLYRIGFRLFAVDGDEVRPARLAFGKAPAAEPAAAGVA
;
A
#
# COMPACT_ATOMS: atom_id res chain seq x y z
N PRO A 1 -3.74 -18.58 15.55
CA PRO A 1 -4.45 -19.59 16.37
C PRO A 1 -5.44 -20.41 15.52
N HIS A 2 -4.99 -21.58 15.05
CA HIS A 2 -5.81 -22.61 14.39
C HIS A 2 -6.07 -23.82 15.32
N ASP A 3 -5.61 -23.71 16.57
CA ASP A 3 -5.49 -24.74 17.60
C ASP A 3 -6.59 -24.65 18.68
N LEU A 4 -7.45 -23.62 18.65
CA LEU A 4 -8.47 -23.37 19.67
C LEU A 4 -9.69 -24.31 19.60
N GLY A 5 -9.85 -25.07 18.51
CA GLY A 5 -11.03 -25.93 18.28
C GLY A 5 -12.29 -25.15 17.91
N THR A 6 -13.46 -25.81 17.93
CA THR A 6 -14.78 -25.18 17.73
C THR A 6 -15.65 -25.37 18.97
N ALA A 7 -16.37 -24.33 19.37
CA ALA A 7 -17.34 -24.42 20.45
C ALA A 7 -18.65 -25.09 19.97
N VAL A 8 -19.41 -25.63 20.92
CA VAL A 8 -20.78 -26.14 20.70
C VAL A 8 -21.72 -25.34 21.59
N VAL A 9 -22.72 -24.70 20.98
CA VAL A 9 -23.75 -23.94 21.68
C VAL A 9 -25.02 -24.78 21.76
N VAL A 10 -25.50 -25.07 22.96
CA VAL A 10 -26.80 -25.73 23.20
C VAL A 10 -27.80 -24.67 23.63
N GLN A 11 -28.80 -24.41 22.78
CA GLN A 11 -29.78 -23.34 22.96
C GLN A 11 -31.20 -23.90 22.94
N SER A 12 -32.12 -23.29 23.70
CA SER A 12 -33.55 -23.59 23.61
C SER A 12 -34.08 -23.18 22.23
N MET A 13 -34.85 -24.05 21.60
CA MET A 13 -35.48 -23.77 20.31
C MET A 13 -36.58 -22.73 20.41
N VAL A 14 -36.72 -21.95 19.34
CA VAL A 14 -37.86 -21.06 19.06
C VAL A 14 -38.29 -21.25 17.61
N PHE A 15 -39.57 -21.06 17.30
CA PHE A 15 -40.16 -21.48 16.03
C PHE A 15 -40.79 -20.32 15.24
N GLY A 16 -40.17 -19.96 14.10
CA GLY A 16 -40.69 -18.98 13.14
C GLY A 16 -41.84 -19.51 12.25
N ASN A 17 -42.09 -20.82 12.28
CA ASN A 17 -42.99 -21.52 11.36
C ASN A 17 -44.34 -21.95 11.98
N LEU A 18 -44.79 -21.29 13.06
CA LEU A 18 -46.08 -21.60 13.73
C LEU A 18 -47.29 -20.83 13.17
N GLY A 19 -47.18 -20.31 11.94
CA GLY A 19 -48.18 -19.42 11.33
C GLY A 19 -48.11 -17.99 11.87
N SER A 20 -48.94 -17.08 11.35
CA SER A 20 -48.95 -15.68 11.80
C SER A 20 -49.37 -15.57 13.27
N PRO A 21 -48.69 -14.75 14.11
CA PRO A 21 -47.58 -13.85 13.78
C PRO A 21 -46.21 -14.45 14.17
N SER A 22 -45.75 -15.47 13.45
CA SER A 22 -44.39 -16.03 13.56
C SER A 22 -43.61 -15.85 12.25
N GLY A 23 -42.28 -15.76 12.36
CA GLY A 23 -41.36 -15.75 11.21
C GLY A 23 -39.91 -15.65 11.65
N SER A 24 -38.98 -15.74 10.71
CA SER A 24 -37.54 -15.64 10.97
C SER A 24 -36.91 -14.63 10.03
N GLY A 25 -35.82 -13.99 10.45
CA GLY A 25 -35.16 -12.99 9.63
C GLY A 25 -33.73 -12.69 10.05
N VAL A 26 -33.05 -11.94 9.19
CA VAL A 26 -31.70 -11.41 9.40
C VAL A 26 -31.76 -9.91 9.20
N VAL A 27 -31.23 -9.16 10.16
CA VAL A 27 -31.19 -7.69 10.12
C VAL A 27 -29.79 -7.17 10.39
N PHE A 28 -29.41 -6.18 9.61
CA PHE A 28 -28.26 -5.33 9.84
C PHE A 28 -28.73 -4.00 10.43
N THR A 29 -28.04 -3.51 11.46
CA THR A 29 -28.44 -2.25 12.14
C THR A 29 -28.27 -1.01 11.26
N ARG A 30 -27.44 -1.11 10.22
CA ARG A 30 -27.25 -0.15 9.12
C ARG A 30 -27.05 -0.93 7.82
N ASN A 31 -27.22 -0.29 6.67
CA ASN A 31 -26.99 -0.93 5.38
C ASN A 31 -25.49 -1.32 5.21
N PRO A 32 -25.16 -2.62 5.07
CA PRO A 32 -23.77 -3.09 5.01
C PRO A 32 -23.08 -2.80 3.66
N VAL A 33 -23.82 -2.28 2.67
CA VAL A 33 -23.32 -1.94 1.33
C VAL A 33 -23.12 -0.43 1.17
N THR A 34 -24.06 0.38 1.65
CA THR A 34 -24.05 1.84 1.48
C THR A 34 -23.69 2.61 2.75
N GLY A 35 -23.81 1.98 3.92
CA GLY A 35 -23.68 2.62 5.23
C GLY A 35 -24.88 3.44 5.69
N ASP A 36 -26.01 3.44 4.96
CA ASP A 36 -27.22 4.17 5.36
C ASP A 36 -27.72 3.74 6.76
N PRO A 37 -28.17 4.69 7.62
CA PRO A 37 -28.55 4.42 9.01
C PRO A 37 -29.93 3.75 9.16
N GLU A 38 -30.34 2.94 8.19
CA GLU A 38 -31.61 2.19 8.18
C GLU A 38 -31.40 0.70 8.45
N LEU A 39 -32.41 0.05 9.04
CA LEU A 39 -32.41 -1.40 9.18
C LEU A 39 -32.43 -2.04 7.78
N TYR A 40 -31.43 -2.85 7.48
CA TYR A 40 -31.29 -3.54 6.21
C TYR A 40 -31.40 -5.05 6.43
N GLY A 41 -32.09 -5.78 5.57
CA GLY A 41 -32.16 -7.23 5.67
C GLY A 41 -33.49 -7.80 5.23
N GLU A 42 -33.76 -9.02 5.65
CA GLU A 42 -34.80 -9.88 5.11
C GLU A 42 -35.58 -10.59 6.22
N TYR A 43 -36.87 -10.80 5.99
CA TYR A 43 -37.80 -11.45 6.91
C TYR A 43 -38.73 -12.40 6.14
N LEU A 44 -38.92 -13.60 6.69
CA LEU A 44 -39.80 -14.63 6.15
C LEU A 44 -40.87 -14.97 7.18
N GLU A 45 -42.10 -14.57 6.90
CA GLU A 45 -43.26 -14.94 7.72
C GLU A 45 -43.57 -16.43 7.54
N GLY A 46 -43.81 -17.13 8.65
CA GLY A 46 -44.14 -18.56 8.65
C GLY A 46 -42.99 -19.50 8.25
N GLY A 47 -41.76 -19.00 8.06
CA GLY A 47 -40.58 -19.79 7.72
C GLY A 47 -39.59 -19.94 8.88
N GLN A 48 -38.62 -20.84 8.72
CA GLN A 48 -37.47 -21.01 9.61
C GLN A 48 -36.21 -20.35 9.02
N GLY A 49 -35.17 -20.17 9.84
CA GLY A 49 -33.90 -19.58 9.38
C GLY A 49 -33.27 -20.32 8.20
N GLU A 50 -33.42 -21.65 8.13
CA GLU A 50 -32.96 -22.46 7.01
C GLU A 50 -33.61 -22.05 5.68
N ASP A 51 -34.89 -21.69 5.69
CA ASP A 51 -35.63 -21.30 4.47
C ASP A 51 -35.15 -19.95 3.93
N VAL A 52 -34.66 -19.07 4.79
CA VAL A 52 -34.06 -17.78 4.42
C VAL A 52 -32.70 -17.99 3.76
N VAL A 53 -31.90 -18.94 4.24
CA VAL A 53 -30.54 -19.20 3.73
C VAL A 53 -30.55 -20.11 2.50
N ALA A 54 -31.44 -21.09 2.44
CA ALA A 54 -31.53 -22.08 1.37
C ALA A 54 -32.16 -21.54 0.08
N GLY A 55 -32.82 -20.38 0.13
CA GLY A 55 -33.48 -19.76 -1.03
C GLY A 55 -34.69 -20.54 -1.55
N THR A 56 -35.26 -21.43 -0.73
CA THR A 56 -36.48 -22.20 -1.04
C THR A 56 -37.73 -21.33 -1.04
N ALA A 57 -37.69 -20.20 -0.33
CA ALA A 57 -38.69 -19.15 -0.35
C ALA A 57 -38.02 -17.79 -0.63
N THR A 58 -38.76 -16.86 -1.24
CA THR A 58 -38.28 -15.48 -1.43
C THR A 58 -38.65 -14.66 -0.19
N PRO A 59 -37.69 -14.29 0.67
CA PRO A 59 -37.97 -13.48 1.84
C PRO A 59 -38.37 -12.05 1.46
N GLU A 60 -39.14 -11.40 2.32
CA GLU A 60 -39.53 -10.00 2.18
C GLU A 60 -38.43 -9.09 2.75
N GLN A 61 -38.13 -7.97 2.08
CA GLN A 61 -37.23 -6.98 2.67
C GLN A 61 -37.81 -6.38 3.95
N ILE A 62 -36.96 -6.14 4.95
CA ILE A 62 -37.35 -5.52 6.23
C ILE A 62 -38.07 -4.18 6.04
N ALA A 63 -37.67 -3.39 5.04
CA ALA A 63 -38.34 -2.14 4.71
C ALA A 63 -39.82 -2.33 4.31
N SER A 64 -40.16 -3.45 3.67
CA SER A 64 -41.54 -3.79 3.31
C SER A 64 -42.28 -4.47 4.47
N ALA A 65 -41.64 -5.41 5.16
CA ALA A 65 -42.20 -6.12 6.30
C ALA A 65 -42.54 -5.16 7.47
N SER A 66 -41.72 -4.12 7.69
CA SER A 66 -41.94 -3.10 8.72
C SER A 66 -43.22 -2.27 8.50
N ARG A 67 -43.68 -2.11 7.26
CA ARG A 67 -44.98 -1.46 6.97
C ARG A 67 -46.17 -2.34 7.34
N ARG A 68 -46.02 -3.66 7.26
CA ARG A 68 -47.05 -4.65 7.59
C ARG A 68 -47.11 -4.97 9.08
N LEU A 69 -45.94 -5.05 9.74
CA LEU A 69 -45.80 -5.43 11.14
C LEU A 69 -45.10 -4.33 11.97
N PRO A 70 -45.65 -3.11 12.06
CA PRO A 70 -44.94 -1.95 12.62
C PRO A 70 -44.49 -2.16 14.07
N ALA A 71 -45.36 -2.68 14.94
CA ALA A 71 -45.04 -2.89 16.35
C ALA A 71 -43.84 -3.83 16.57
N LEU A 72 -43.75 -4.91 15.77
CA LEU A 72 -42.63 -5.85 15.82
C LEU A 72 -41.32 -5.18 15.39
N PHE A 73 -41.35 -4.45 14.27
CA PHE A 73 -40.15 -3.81 13.74
C PHE A 73 -39.72 -2.58 14.54
N ASP A 74 -40.63 -1.93 15.27
CA ASP A 74 -40.31 -0.90 16.26
C ASP A 74 -39.62 -1.50 17.50
N GLU A 75 -40.08 -2.66 17.98
CA GLU A 75 -39.39 -3.41 19.03
C GLU A 75 -38.00 -3.85 18.56
N LEU A 76 -37.90 -4.43 17.36
CA LEU A 76 -36.63 -4.86 16.77
C LEU A 76 -35.66 -3.69 16.63
N ARG A 77 -36.12 -2.54 16.13
CA ARG A 77 -35.29 -1.32 15.99
C ARG A 77 -34.78 -0.86 17.35
N THR A 78 -35.62 -0.87 18.38
CA THR A 78 -35.23 -0.50 19.74
C THR A 78 -34.13 -1.44 20.27
N GLN A 79 -34.24 -2.75 20.06
CA GLN A 79 -33.17 -3.68 20.46
C GLN A 79 -31.91 -3.49 19.64
N CYS A 80 -32.03 -3.28 18.32
CA CYS A 80 -30.91 -3.02 17.42
C CYS A 80 -30.10 -1.79 17.86
N THR A 81 -30.76 -0.67 18.18
CA THR A 81 -30.09 0.54 18.68
C THR A 81 -29.33 0.28 19.97
N ARG A 82 -29.96 -0.42 20.93
CA ARG A 82 -29.31 -0.75 22.21
C ARG A 82 -28.09 -1.66 22.03
N LEU A 83 -28.18 -2.63 21.11
CA LEU A 83 -27.06 -3.52 20.81
C LEU A 83 -25.93 -2.76 20.09
N GLU A 84 -26.24 -1.90 19.12
CA GLU A 84 -25.25 -1.07 18.42
C GLU A 84 -24.47 -0.19 19.41
N GLU A 85 -25.16 0.41 20.39
CA GLU A 85 -24.54 1.16 21.50
C GLU A 85 -23.65 0.29 22.39
N MET A 86 -24.10 -0.92 22.72
CA MET A 86 -23.38 -1.83 23.62
C MET A 86 -22.13 -2.43 22.98
N PHE A 87 -22.19 -2.74 21.68
CA PHE A 87 -21.08 -3.36 20.95
C PHE A 87 -20.15 -2.35 20.26
N GLY A 88 -20.57 -1.09 20.10
CA GLY A 88 -19.73 -0.07 19.49
C GLY A 88 -19.60 -0.17 17.97
N ASP A 89 -20.48 -0.94 17.32
CA ASP A 89 -20.34 -1.28 15.91
C ASP A 89 -21.68 -1.63 15.27
N VAL A 90 -21.73 -1.62 13.93
CA VAL A 90 -22.87 -2.10 13.16
C VAL A 90 -22.94 -3.62 13.26
N LEU A 91 -24.14 -4.13 13.51
CA LEU A 91 -24.37 -5.53 13.84
C LEU A 91 -25.17 -6.23 12.74
N ASP A 92 -24.85 -7.51 12.57
CA ASP A 92 -25.61 -8.51 11.82
C ASP A 92 -26.30 -9.41 12.86
N ILE A 93 -27.63 -9.40 12.85
CA ILE A 93 -28.48 -9.99 13.88
C ILE A 93 -29.45 -10.98 13.23
N GLU A 94 -29.39 -12.23 13.69
CA GLU A 94 -30.39 -13.24 13.35
C GLU A 94 -31.48 -13.23 14.41
N PHE A 95 -32.75 -13.20 13.99
CA PHE A 95 -33.88 -13.15 14.89
C PHE A 95 -35.02 -14.08 14.46
N THR A 96 -35.85 -14.45 15.43
CA THR A 96 -37.08 -15.21 15.20
C THR A 96 -38.21 -14.61 16.02
N VAL A 97 -39.39 -14.60 15.43
CA VAL A 97 -40.64 -14.22 16.06
C VAL A 97 -41.43 -15.49 16.25
N GLU A 98 -41.73 -15.83 17.50
CA GLU A 98 -42.59 -16.95 17.85
C GLU A 98 -43.86 -16.41 18.50
N ARG A 99 -45.01 -16.57 17.81
CA ARG A 99 -46.33 -16.14 18.30
C ARG A 99 -46.33 -14.67 18.77
N GLY A 100 -45.70 -13.80 17.98
CA GLY A 100 -45.61 -12.37 18.23
C GLY A 100 -44.53 -11.94 19.24
N ARG A 101 -43.73 -12.88 19.76
CA ARG A 101 -42.61 -12.56 20.66
C ARG A 101 -41.29 -12.62 19.91
N LEU A 102 -40.51 -11.53 20.00
CA LEU A 102 -39.20 -11.42 19.39
C LEU A 102 -38.12 -12.14 20.21
N TYR A 103 -37.28 -12.92 19.53
CA TYR A 103 -36.10 -13.59 20.04
C TYR A 103 -34.90 -13.25 19.16
N LEU A 104 -33.80 -12.79 19.76
CA LEU A 104 -32.53 -12.58 19.07
C LEU A 104 -31.67 -13.82 19.27
N LEU A 105 -31.19 -14.40 18.19
CA LEU A 105 -30.52 -15.70 18.18
C LEU A 105 -29.01 -15.56 18.09
N GLN A 106 -28.55 -14.67 17.21
CA GLN A 106 -27.15 -14.39 16.99
C GLN A 106 -26.94 -12.90 16.81
N VAL A 107 -25.86 -12.38 17.38
CA VAL A 107 -25.42 -11.00 17.20
C VAL A 107 -23.92 -11.04 16.91
N ARG A 108 -23.49 -10.44 15.81
CA ARG A 108 -22.08 -10.32 15.44
C ARG A 108 -21.81 -9.00 14.74
N SER A 109 -20.55 -8.56 14.68
CA SER A 109 -20.17 -7.43 13.84
C SER A 109 -20.52 -7.70 12.38
N ALA A 110 -21.18 -6.74 11.74
CA ALA A 110 -21.57 -6.86 10.34
C ALA A 110 -20.34 -6.81 9.43
N LYS A 111 -20.23 -7.80 8.53
CA LYS A 111 -19.39 -7.65 7.34
C LYS A 111 -19.99 -6.57 6.46
N ARG A 112 -19.15 -5.71 5.90
CA ARG A 112 -19.58 -4.54 5.15
C ARG A 112 -18.59 -4.18 4.06
N THR A 113 -19.03 -3.39 3.08
CA THR A 113 -18.16 -2.83 2.06
C THR A 113 -17.22 -1.78 2.66
N PRO A 114 -16.06 -1.51 2.03
CA PRO A 114 -15.20 -0.38 2.42
C PRO A 114 -15.94 0.95 2.47
N GLU A 115 -16.84 1.21 1.51
CA GLU A 115 -17.66 2.41 1.42
C GLU A 115 -18.56 2.54 2.66
N ALA A 116 -19.27 1.47 3.02
CA ALA A 116 -20.10 1.44 4.21
C ALA A 116 -19.25 1.62 5.47
N ALA A 117 -18.10 0.96 5.59
CA ALA A 117 -17.22 1.09 6.76
C ALA A 117 -16.79 2.54 7.00
N ILE A 118 -16.39 3.25 5.95
CA ILE A 118 -16.00 4.67 6.03
C ILE A 118 -17.17 5.54 6.43
N ARG A 119 -18.32 5.39 5.76
CA ARG A 119 -19.48 6.22 6.06
C ARG A 119 -19.96 6.02 7.49
N ILE A 120 -20.10 4.77 7.92
CA ILE A 120 -20.53 4.40 9.28
C ILE A 120 -19.58 5.03 10.32
N ALA A 121 -18.27 4.91 10.12
CA ALA A 121 -17.30 5.50 11.03
C ALA A 121 -17.40 7.03 11.05
N ALA A 122 -17.58 7.67 9.89
CA ALA A 122 -17.74 9.12 9.80
C ALA A 122 -19.02 9.59 10.54
N ASP A 123 -20.12 8.86 10.38
CA ASP A 123 -21.37 9.11 11.09
C ASP A 123 -21.18 8.96 12.61
N PHE A 124 -20.55 7.87 13.08
CA PHE A 124 -20.27 7.67 14.50
C PHE A 124 -19.42 8.79 15.12
N VAL A 125 -18.43 9.31 14.38
CA VAL A 125 -17.63 10.45 14.84
C VAL A 125 -18.48 11.74 14.89
N ARG A 126 -19.31 12.01 13.86
CA ARG A 126 -20.15 13.22 13.79
C ARG A 126 -21.26 13.22 14.83
N GLU A 127 -21.88 12.06 15.03
CA GLU A 127 -22.93 11.83 16.04
C GLU A 127 -22.36 11.83 17.46
N ALA A 128 -21.02 11.80 17.61
CA ALA A 128 -20.30 11.71 18.89
C ALA A 128 -20.77 10.53 19.76
N ARG A 129 -21.18 9.42 19.13
CA ARG A 129 -21.68 8.21 19.82
C ARG A 129 -20.55 7.41 20.47
N PHE A 130 -19.39 7.40 19.84
CA PHE A 130 -18.19 6.71 20.32
C PHE A 130 -17.01 7.67 20.39
N SER A 131 -15.95 7.30 21.12
CA SER A 131 -14.71 8.06 21.03
C SER A 131 -14.20 8.01 19.58
N ARG A 132 -13.46 9.05 19.16
CA ARG A 132 -12.92 9.09 17.78
C ARG A 132 -12.08 7.85 17.45
N ARG A 133 -11.34 7.32 18.42
CA ARG A 133 -10.54 6.09 18.23
C ARG A 133 -11.43 4.87 18.04
N ASP A 134 -12.46 4.73 18.86
CA ASP A 134 -13.39 3.59 18.76
C ASP A 134 -14.17 3.63 17.44
N ALA A 135 -14.59 4.82 17.00
CA ALA A 135 -15.27 4.99 15.71
C ALA A 135 -14.35 4.69 14.51
N LEU A 136 -13.05 4.96 14.61
CA LEU A 136 -12.06 4.64 13.58
C LEU A 136 -11.64 3.16 13.59
N ALA A 137 -11.76 2.46 14.71
CA ALA A 137 -11.23 1.10 14.88
C ALA A 137 -11.75 0.09 13.83
N PRO A 138 -13.05 0.07 13.45
CA PRO A 138 -13.59 -0.81 12.42
C PRO A 138 -13.11 -0.50 11.00
N VAL A 139 -12.58 0.70 10.76
CA VAL A 139 -12.00 1.06 9.46
C VAL A 139 -10.59 0.49 9.41
N THR A 140 -10.32 -0.33 8.39
CA THR A 140 -9.01 -0.94 8.21
C THR A 140 -8.20 -0.23 7.13
N ALA A 141 -6.87 -0.29 7.24
CA ALA A 141 -5.97 0.13 6.17
C ALA A 141 -6.29 -0.61 4.84
N ALA A 142 -6.78 -1.85 4.91
CA ALA A 142 -7.23 -2.60 3.73
C ALA A 142 -8.50 -2.00 3.09
N HIS A 143 -9.45 -1.47 3.86
CA HIS A 143 -10.61 -0.75 3.31
C HIS A 143 -10.16 0.47 2.49
N ILE A 144 -9.21 1.26 3.00
CA ILE A 144 -8.66 2.41 2.26
C ILE A 144 -8.02 1.94 0.96
N ARG A 145 -7.15 0.93 1.00
CA ARG A 145 -6.51 0.39 -0.22
C ARG A 145 -7.53 -0.10 -1.24
N GLN A 146 -8.60 -0.75 -0.79
CA GLN A 146 -9.65 -1.25 -1.68
C GLN A 146 -10.40 -0.11 -2.37
N LEU A 147 -10.68 0.97 -1.65
CA LEU A 147 -11.32 2.17 -2.20
C LEU A 147 -10.40 2.92 -3.17
N GLU A 148 -9.12 3.06 -2.82
CA GLU A 148 -8.16 3.78 -3.66
C GLU A 148 -7.79 3.06 -4.95
N ARG A 149 -8.06 1.75 -5.03
CA ARG A 149 -7.88 1.00 -6.27
C ARG A 149 -8.93 1.43 -7.28
N PRO A 150 -8.53 1.65 -8.55
CA PRO A 150 -9.49 1.74 -9.63
C PRO A 150 -10.37 0.49 -9.67
N GLN A 151 -11.69 0.66 -9.78
CA GLN A 151 -12.66 -0.43 -9.88
C GLN A 151 -13.59 -0.20 -11.07
N PHE A 152 -14.05 -1.29 -11.68
CA PHE A 152 -15.17 -1.28 -12.59
C PHE A 152 -16.46 -1.00 -11.82
N ALA A 153 -17.41 -0.35 -12.47
CA ALA A 153 -18.75 -0.15 -11.92
C ALA A 153 -19.40 -1.51 -11.61
N THR A 154 -20.23 -1.55 -10.56
CA THR A 154 -20.95 -2.75 -10.14
C THR A 154 -21.69 -3.39 -11.33
N GLY A 155 -21.44 -4.68 -11.57
CA GLY A 155 -22.07 -5.44 -12.66
C GLY A 155 -21.38 -5.31 -14.03
N ALA A 156 -20.40 -4.41 -14.21
CA ALA A 156 -19.72 -4.22 -15.49
C ALA A 156 -18.96 -5.47 -15.97
N ALA A 157 -18.17 -6.11 -15.09
CA ALA A 157 -17.43 -7.32 -15.44
C ALA A 157 -18.36 -8.52 -15.73
N PRO A 158 -19.38 -8.84 -14.90
CA PRO A 158 -20.39 -9.85 -15.24
C PRO A 158 -21.09 -9.58 -16.58
N ALA A 159 -21.48 -8.34 -16.85
CA ALA A 159 -22.11 -7.97 -18.12
C ALA A 159 -21.16 -8.12 -19.32
N ALA A 160 -19.88 -7.74 -19.16
CA ALA A 160 -18.85 -7.95 -20.19
C ALA A 160 -18.62 -9.44 -20.48
N ARG A 161 -18.63 -10.29 -19.44
CA ARG A 161 -18.52 -11.74 -19.58
C ARG A 161 -19.73 -12.31 -20.34
N ALA A 162 -20.94 -11.92 -19.96
CA ALA A 162 -22.17 -12.33 -20.64
C ALA A 162 -22.22 -11.87 -22.11
N ALA A 163 -21.64 -10.72 -22.41
CA ALA A 163 -21.51 -10.18 -23.77
C ALA A 163 -20.34 -10.81 -24.58
N GLY A 164 -19.66 -11.83 -24.05
CA GLY A 164 -18.54 -12.48 -24.74
C GLY A 164 -17.33 -11.57 -24.94
N ARG A 165 -17.11 -10.56 -24.08
CA ARG A 165 -15.95 -9.65 -24.16
C ARG A 165 -14.73 -10.13 -23.37
N LEU A 166 -14.85 -11.19 -22.57
CA LEU A 166 -13.69 -11.83 -21.94
C LEU A 166 -12.77 -12.38 -23.03
N LEU A 167 -11.51 -11.96 -23.00
CA LEU A 167 -10.47 -12.41 -23.93
C LEU A 167 -9.76 -13.64 -23.39
N THR A 168 -9.19 -13.53 -22.19
CA THR A 168 -8.41 -14.59 -21.53
C THR A 168 -8.45 -14.38 -20.02
N THR A 169 -8.09 -15.42 -19.27
CA THR A 169 -7.82 -15.33 -17.84
C THR A 169 -6.40 -15.82 -17.54
N GLY A 170 -5.60 -14.97 -16.91
CA GLY A 170 -4.27 -15.31 -16.40
C GLY A 170 -4.25 -15.38 -14.88
N ILE A 171 -3.08 -15.16 -14.30
CA ILE A 171 -2.88 -15.03 -12.86
C ILE A 171 -2.99 -13.55 -12.50
N GLY A 172 -3.96 -13.20 -11.65
CA GLY A 172 -4.04 -11.89 -11.02
C GLY A 172 -2.80 -11.65 -10.14
N ALA A 173 -1.84 -10.89 -10.65
CA ALA A 173 -0.56 -10.67 -9.99
C ALA A 173 -0.62 -9.48 -9.03
N SER A 174 -1.27 -8.39 -9.44
CA SER A 174 -1.39 -7.17 -8.65
C SER A 174 -2.81 -6.62 -8.80
N PRO A 175 -3.54 -6.38 -7.71
CA PRO A 175 -4.97 -6.09 -7.73
C PRO A 175 -5.32 -4.70 -8.28
N GLY A 176 -6.58 -4.56 -8.72
CA GLY A 176 -7.17 -3.34 -9.26
C GLY A 176 -7.70 -3.56 -10.68
N GLN A 177 -8.61 -2.69 -11.13
CA GLN A 177 -9.32 -2.84 -12.39
C GLN A 177 -9.19 -1.57 -13.22
N VAL A 178 -8.65 -1.67 -14.43
CA VAL A 178 -8.36 -0.51 -15.29
C VAL A 178 -8.74 -0.80 -16.73
N SER A 179 -9.06 0.27 -17.47
CA SER A 179 -9.22 0.25 -18.92
C SER A 179 -8.18 1.17 -19.55
N GLY A 180 -7.70 0.84 -20.74
CA GLY A 180 -6.77 1.70 -21.47
C GLY A 180 -6.44 1.18 -22.85
N THR A 181 -5.72 1.99 -23.61
CA THR A 181 -5.21 1.67 -24.94
C THR A 181 -4.14 0.59 -24.84
N LEU A 182 -4.30 -0.50 -25.60
CA LEU A 182 -3.32 -1.57 -25.69
C LEU A 182 -2.06 -1.07 -26.39
N VAL A 183 -0.91 -1.19 -25.73
CA VAL A 183 0.41 -0.85 -26.26
C VAL A 183 1.34 -2.05 -26.05
N LEU A 184 2.15 -2.38 -27.06
CA LEU A 184 2.96 -3.61 -27.05
C LEU A 184 4.46 -3.36 -26.85
N ASP A 185 4.83 -2.10 -26.68
CA ASP A 185 6.20 -1.62 -26.58
C ASP A 185 6.34 -0.59 -25.45
N ALA A 186 7.45 -0.63 -24.72
CA ALA A 186 7.63 0.16 -23.50
C ALA A 186 7.90 1.65 -23.79
N ASP A 187 8.70 1.95 -24.82
CA ASP A 187 9.01 3.34 -25.21
C ASP A 187 7.74 4.02 -25.73
N ARG A 188 7.00 3.33 -26.60
CA ARG A 188 5.70 3.83 -27.12
C ARG A 188 4.65 4.01 -26.02
N ALA A 189 4.71 3.22 -24.94
CA ALA A 189 3.82 3.40 -23.80
C ALA A 189 4.09 4.75 -23.12
N VAL A 190 5.36 5.13 -22.94
CA VAL A 190 5.74 6.45 -22.41
C VAL A 190 5.29 7.56 -23.35
N GLU A 191 5.57 7.44 -24.66
CA GLU A 191 5.16 8.45 -25.65
C GLU A 191 3.65 8.72 -25.61
N ARG A 192 2.82 7.67 -25.60
CA ARG A 192 1.36 7.83 -25.56
C ARG A 192 0.86 8.43 -24.26
N VAL A 193 1.46 8.06 -23.13
CA VAL A 193 1.13 8.66 -21.83
C VAL A 193 1.50 10.15 -21.80
N LEU A 194 2.62 10.55 -22.42
CA LEU A 194 2.97 11.97 -22.59
C LEU A 194 1.96 12.73 -23.46
N HIS A 195 1.24 12.05 -24.36
CA HIS A 195 0.13 12.61 -25.12
C HIS A 195 -1.23 12.53 -24.38
N GLY A 196 -1.24 12.10 -23.12
CA GLY A 196 -2.43 12.06 -22.27
C GLY A 196 -3.29 10.80 -22.41
N GLU A 197 -2.79 9.74 -23.06
CA GLU A 197 -3.51 8.46 -23.16
C GLU A 197 -3.33 7.60 -21.90
N GLU A 198 -4.38 6.89 -21.49
CA GLU A 198 -4.29 5.82 -20.50
C GLU A 198 -3.90 4.50 -21.18
N VAL A 199 -2.74 3.95 -20.83
CA VAL A 199 -2.15 2.80 -21.56
C VAL A 199 -2.19 1.51 -20.74
N ILE A 200 -2.48 0.38 -21.41
CA ILE A 200 -2.22 -0.98 -20.90
C ILE A 200 -1.04 -1.57 -21.68
N LEU A 201 0.08 -1.79 -20.99
CA LEU A 201 1.26 -2.40 -21.59
C LEU A 201 1.11 -3.93 -21.61
N ALA A 202 1.07 -4.51 -22.80
CA ALA A 202 1.07 -5.96 -22.96
C ALA A 202 2.39 -6.45 -23.58
N ARG A 203 3.06 -7.39 -22.93
CA ARG A 203 4.36 -7.93 -23.39
C ARG A 203 4.35 -9.47 -23.36
N PRO A 204 5.06 -10.16 -24.27
CA PRO A 204 5.22 -11.62 -24.16
C PRO A 204 5.82 -12.02 -22.80
N ILE A 205 6.86 -11.26 -22.42
CA ILE A 205 7.54 -11.28 -21.13
C ILE A 205 8.06 -9.85 -20.90
N THR A 206 8.12 -9.39 -19.65
CA THR A 206 8.80 -8.13 -19.32
C THR A 206 10.20 -8.39 -18.76
N SER A 207 11.02 -7.37 -18.90
CA SER A 207 12.41 -7.30 -18.45
C SER A 207 12.70 -5.91 -17.90
N PRO A 208 13.87 -5.68 -17.25
CA PRO A 208 14.20 -4.37 -16.69
C PRO A 208 14.20 -3.23 -17.72
N VAL A 209 14.48 -3.52 -19.00
CA VAL A 209 14.41 -2.49 -20.05
C VAL A 209 12.98 -2.00 -20.27
N ASP A 210 11.95 -2.78 -19.92
CA ASP A 210 10.55 -2.37 -20.06
C ASP A 210 10.06 -1.50 -18.87
N LEU A 211 10.92 -1.24 -17.86
CA LEU A 211 10.53 -0.61 -16.59
C LEU A 211 9.89 0.78 -16.78
N HIS A 212 10.44 1.62 -17.65
CA HIS A 212 9.91 2.96 -17.92
C HIS A 212 8.47 2.89 -18.45
N GLY A 213 8.19 1.95 -19.37
CA GLY A 213 6.85 1.70 -19.91
C GLY A 213 5.90 1.14 -18.85
N MET A 214 6.39 0.26 -17.97
CA MET A 214 5.62 -0.26 -16.84
C MET A 214 5.26 0.85 -15.84
N ILE A 215 6.17 1.80 -15.59
CA ILE A 215 5.93 2.98 -14.74
C ILE A 215 4.90 3.91 -15.38
N ALA A 216 4.94 4.12 -16.69
CA ALA A 216 3.98 4.98 -17.38
C ALA A 216 2.57 4.37 -17.47
N SER A 217 2.47 3.05 -17.68
CA SER A 217 1.20 2.37 -18.00
C SER A 217 0.21 2.28 -16.84
N ARG A 218 -1.09 2.31 -17.10
CA ARG A 218 -2.14 2.12 -16.09
C ARG A 218 -2.27 0.68 -15.62
N GLY A 219 -1.87 -0.29 -16.45
CA GLY A 219 -1.91 -1.71 -16.15
C GLY A 219 -0.97 -2.51 -17.03
N ILE A 220 -0.64 -3.73 -16.59
CA ILE A 220 0.35 -4.59 -17.25
C ILE A 220 -0.27 -5.97 -17.53
N VAL A 221 -0.03 -6.49 -18.74
CA VAL A 221 -0.43 -7.84 -19.14
C VAL A 221 0.78 -8.60 -19.67
N THR A 222 0.97 -9.86 -19.26
CA THR A 222 1.97 -10.73 -19.89
C THR A 222 1.41 -12.08 -20.32
N ALA A 223 1.88 -12.56 -21.48
CA ALA A 223 1.54 -13.91 -21.97
C ALA A 223 2.15 -14.99 -21.07
N THR A 224 3.40 -14.77 -20.62
CA THR A 224 4.13 -15.70 -19.75
C THR A 224 4.50 -15.07 -18.41
N GLY A 225 4.74 -15.90 -17.40
CA GLY A 225 5.15 -15.48 -16.06
C GLY A 225 4.19 -15.94 -14.96
N GLY A 226 4.76 -16.32 -13.81
CA GLY A 226 4.00 -16.66 -12.61
C GLY A 226 3.81 -15.47 -11.67
N ALA A 227 3.17 -15.71 -10.51
CA ALA A 227 2.95 -14.70 -9.47
C ALA A 227 4.23 -14.07 -8.88
N THR A 228 5.41 -14.61 -9.21
CA THR A 228 6.74 -14.12 -8.83
C THR A 228 7.59 -13.68 -10.04
N SER A 229 6.99 -13.60 -11.23
CA SER A 229 7.66 -13.08 -12.43
C SER A 229 8.04 -11.61 -12.29
N HIS A 230 8.96 -11.14 -13.14
CA HIS A 230 9.37 -9.73 -13.20
C HIS A 230 8.16 -8.79 -13.27
N ALA A 231 7.23 -9.04 -14.19
CA ALA A 231 5.97 -8.29 -14.30
C ALA A 231 5.17 -8.23 -12.99
N ALA A 232 5.00 -9.38 -12.32
CA ALA A 232 4.21 -9.48 -11.09
C ALA A 232 4.85 -8.71 -9.93
N VAL A 233 6.16 -8.82 -9.77
CA VAL A 233 6.88 -8.16 -8.67
C VAL A 233 6.92 -6.65 -8.89
N VAL A 234 7.28 -6.19 -10.09
CA VAL A 234 7.38 -4.76 -10.40
C VAL A 234 6.00 -4.10 -10.33
N ALA A 235 4.94 -4.74 -10.85
CA ALA A 235 3.60 -4.15 -10.80
C ALA A 235 3.08 -3.95 -9.37
N ARG A 236 3.35 -4.89 -8.45
CA ARG A 236 3.00 -4.72 -7.03
C ARG A 236 3.74 -3.54 -6.41
N ALA A 237 5.04 -3.42 -6.69
CA ALA A 237 5.85 -2.31 -6.20
C ALA A 237 5.40 -0.95 -6.77
N LEU A 238 4.79 -0.95 -7.95
CA LEU A 238 4.22 0.24 -8.59
C LEU A 238 2.75 0.50 -8.22
N GLY A 239 2.11 -0.40 -7.46
CA GLY A 239 0.67 -0.31 -7.18
C GLY A 239 -0.21 -0.40 -8.43
N LYS A 240 0.29 -1.02 -9.52
CA LYS A 240 -0.41 -1.10 -10.81
C LYS A 240 -1.11 -2.46 -10.97
N PRO A 241 -2.35 -2.49 -11.49
CA PRO A 241 -3.03 -3.72 -11.88
C PRO A 241 -2.18 -4.55 -12.85
N CYS A 242 -2.05 -5.84 -12.57
CA CYS A 242 -1.23 -6.72 -13.39
C CYS A 242 -1.81 -8.12 -13.49
N VAL A 243 -1.89 -8.61 -14.73
CA VAL A 243 -2.26 -9.98 -15.07
C VAL A 243 -1.08 -10.63 -15.78
N VAL A 244 -0.58 -11.73 -15.24
CA VAL A 244 0.57 -12.46 -15.80
C VAL A 244 0.18 -13.86 -16.19
N GLY A 245 0.92 -14.46 -17.11
CA GLY A 245 0.70 -15.86 -17.48
C GLY A 245 -0.63 -16.07 -18.20
N CYS A 246 -1.04 -15.11 -19.04
CA CYS A 246 -2.14 -15.28 -19.99
C CYS A 246 -1.75 -16.26 -21.10
N GLY A 247 -1.60 -17.55 -20.77
CA GLY A 247 -1.04 -18.56 -21.67
C GLY A 247 -1.85 -18.82 -22.95
N GLU A 248 -3.13 -18.44 -22.96
CA GLU A 248 -3.98 -18.48 -24.16
C GLU A 248 -3.74 -17.29 -25.10
N ALA A 249 -3.12 -16.21 -24.59
CA ALA A 249 -2.82 -15.01 -25.35
C ALA A 249 -1.44 -15.08 -26.02
N THR A 250 -1.42 -14.85 -27.32
CA THR A 250 -0.20 -14.63 -28.10
C THR A 250 -0.01 -13.14 -28.33
N ILE A 251 1.03 -12.56 -27.74
CA ILE A 251 1.36 -11.14 -27.89
C ILE A 251 2.48 -11.03 -28.93
N GLU A 252 2.24 -10.33 -30.04
CA GLU A 252 3.20 -10.17 -31.15
C GLU A 252 3.51 -8.68 -31.36
N PRO A 253 4.49 -8.10 -30.63
CA PRO A 253 4.85 -6.68 -30.75
C PRO A 253 5.22 -6.27 -32.18
N GLU A 254 5.97 -7.11 -32.91
CA GLU A 254 6.37 -6.84 -34.30
C GLU A 254 5.19 -6.74 -35.28
N ARG A 255 4.05 -7.36 -34.94
CA ARG A 255 2.83 -7.33 -35.75
C ARG A 255 1.78 -6.38 -35.20
N GLY A 256 2.07 -5.70 -34.08
CA GLY A 256 1.14 -4.77 -33.45
C GLY A 256 -0.17 -5.42 -33.00
N ARG A 257 -0.15 -6.67 -32.51
CA ARG A 257 -1.38 -7.38 -32.11
C ARG A 257 -1.25 -8.29 -30.89
N LEU A 258 -2.37 -8.46 -30.18
CA LEU A 258 -2.61 -9.49 -29.16
C LEU A 258 -3.71 -10.43 -29.68
N ALA A 259 -3.44 -11.73 -29.75
CA ALA A 259 -4.39 -12.73 -30.23
C ALA A 259 -4.76 -13.73 -29.13
N VAL A 260 -6.04 -14.08 -29.01
CA VAL A 260 -6.54 -15.18 -28.17
C VAL A 260 -7.47 -16.04 -29.02
N GLY A 261 -7.02 -17.25 -29.39
CA GLY A 261 -7.69 -18.06 -30.40
C GLY A 261 -7.89 -17.28 -31.71
N ASP A 262 -9.14 -17.18 -32.17
CA ASP A 262 -9.49 -16.44 -33.40
C ASP A 262 -9.68 -14.93 -33.18
N ARG A 263 -9.64 -14.44 -31.93
CA ARG A 263 -9.83 -13.03 -31.62
C ARG A 263 -8.51 -12.29 -31.67
N VAL A 264 -8.46 -11.20 -32.43
CA VAL A 264 -7.29 -10.34 -32.56
C VAL A 264 -7.64 -8.94 -32.08
N ILE A 265 -6.84 -8.42 -31.15
CA ILE A 265 -6.89 -7.04 -30.66
C ILE A 265 -5.65 -6.33 -31.21
N ALA A 266 -5.86 -5.25 -31.95
CA ALA A 266 -4.77 -4.47 -32.51
C ALA A 266 -4.18 -3.54 -31.45
N GLU A 267 -2.91 -3.22 -31.59
CA GLU A 267 -2.31 -2.14 -30.82
C GLU A 267 -3.04 -0.82 -31.10
N GLY A 268 -3.41 -0.08 -30.06
CA GLY A 268 -4.29 1.08 -30.14
C GLY A 268 -5.75 0.79 -29.76
N ASP A 269 -6.17 -0.47 -29.75
CA ASP A 269 -7.51 -0.83 -29.28
C ASP A 269 -7.62 -0.74 -27.76
N THR A 270 -8.81 -0.44 -27.26
CA THR A 270 -9.03 -0.41 -25.81
C THR A 270 -9.21 -1.82 -25.24
N VAL A 271 -8.54 -2.08 -24.13
CA VAL A 271 -8.71 -3.29 -23.31
C VAL A 271 -8.95 -2.92 -21.86
N SER A 272 -9.54 -3.84 -21.11
CA SER A 272 -9.68 -3.71 -19.66
C SER A 272 -9.13 -4.93 -18.96
N ILE A 273 -8.56 -4.74 -17.78
CA ILE A 273 -7.98 -5.83 -16.99
C ILE A 273 -8.46 -5.78 -15.54
N ASP A 274 -8.64 -6.95 -14.95
CA ASP A 274 -8.82 -7.15 -13.51
C ASP A 274 -7.60 -7.89 -12.96
N GLY A 275 -6.73 -7.15 -12.29
CA GLY A 275 -5.49 -7.68 -11.72
C GLY A 275 -5.69 -8.56 -10.48
N LEU A 276 -6.92 -8.70 -9.96
CA LEU A 276 -7.26 -9.63 -8.89
C LEU A 276 -7.79 -10.96 -9.45
N SER A 277 -8.81 -10.91 -10.32
CA SER A 277 -9.37 -12.14 -10.92
C SER A 277 -8.47 -12.72 -12.01
N GLY A 278 -7.56 -11.91 -12.57
CA GLY A 278 -6.72 -12.28 -13.70
C GLY A 278 -7.42 -12.16 -15.05
N GLU A 279 -8.60 -11.55 -15.11
CA GLU A 279 -9.38 -11.46 -16.34
C GLU A 279 -8.95 -10.29 -17.23
N VAL A 280 -8.93 -10.51 -18.54
CA VAL A 280 -8.65 -9.50 -19.57
C VAL A 280 -9.85 -9.41 -20.50
N PHE A 281 -10.37 -8.21 -20.75
CA PHE A 281 -11.56 -7.94 -21.54
C PHE A 281 -11.27 -7.05 -22.75
N ALA A 282 -12.04 -7.24 -23.82
CA ALA A 282 -12.07 -6.36 -24.98
C ALA A 282 -12.94 -5.12 -24.74
N GLY A 283 -12.44 -3.96 -25.18
CA GLY A 283 -13.10 -2.67 -25.04
C GLY A 283 -13.04 -2.11 -23.62
N ALA A 284 -13.48 -0.87 -23.45
CA ALA A 284 -13.57 -0.24 -22.14
C ALA A 284 -14.68 -0.87 -21.28
N LEU A 285 -14.45 -0.95 -19.98
CA LEU A 285 -15.46 -1.24 -18.97
C LEU A 285 -15.74 0.05 -18.18
N PRO A 286 -17.01 0.35 -17.85
CA PRO A 286 -17.34 1.48 -16.99
C PRO A 286 -16.60 1.40 -15.65
N MET A 287 -16.02 2.52 -15.21
CA MET A 287 -15.24 2.62 -13.97
C MET A 287 -16.06 3.32 -12.87
N THR A 288 -15.76 3.04 -11.60
CA THR A 288 -16.26 3.82 -10.47
C THR A 288 -15.53 5.16 -10.36
N ALA A 289 -16.14 6.12 -9.64
CA ALA A 289 -15.47 7.37 -9.33
C ALA A 289 -14.24 7.11 -8.41
N PRO A 290 -13.13 7.86 -8.55
CA PRO A 290 -11.96 7.70 -7.70
C PRO A 290 -12.29 7.92 -6.21
N ALA A 291 -11.76 7.10 -5.31
CA ALA A 291 -11.96 7.28 -3.87
C ALA A 291 -11.46 8.62 -3.30
N ALA A 292 -10.59 9.33 -4.03
CA ALA A 292 -10.20 10.69 -3.70
C ALA A 292 -11.40 11.66 -3.64
N ALA A 293 -12.54 11.32 -4.25
CA ALA A 293 -13.77 12.09 -4.20
C ALA A 293 -14.66 11.77 -2.98
N ASN A 294 -14.27 10.84 -2.10
CA ASN A 294 -15.08 10.47 -0.93
C ASN A 294 -14.85 11.46 0.24
N PRO A 295 -15.83 12.34 0.57
CA PRO A 295 -15.66 13.34 1.63
C PRO A 295 -15.57 12.71 3.03
N ASP A 296 -16.20 11.56 3.27
CA ASP A 296 -16.14 10.85 4.55
C ASP A 296 -14.72 10.31 4.80
N LEU A 297 -14.06 9.78 3.78
CA LEU A 297 -12.66 9.36 3.87
C LEU A 297 -11.75 10.54 4.24
N GLY A 298 -11.90 11.68 3.56
CA GLY A 298 -11.13 12.89 3.86
C GLY A 298 -11.32 13.37 5.29
N PHE A 299 -12.57 13.36 5.78
CA PHE A 299 -12.90 13.70 7.15
C PHE A 299 -12.25 12.75 8.17
N LEU A 300 -12.38 11.44 7.99
CA LEU A 300 -11.81 10.45 8.90
C LEU A 300 -10.29 10.51 8.96
N LEU A 301 -9.63 10.72 7.81
CA LEU A 301 -8.17 10.86 7.78
C LEU A 301 -7.70 12.12 8.49
N ALA A 302 -8.46 13.23 8.42
CA ALA A 302 -8.14 14.42 9.20
C ALA A 302 -8.29 14.18 10.71
N GLU A 303 -9.27 13.38 11.16
CA GLU A 303 -9.37 12.96 12.56
C GLU A 303 -8.22 12.02 12.96
N ALA A 304 -7.85 11.08 12.09
CA ALA A 304 -6.71 10.19 12.30
C ALA A 304 -5.39 10.96 12.46
N ASP A 305 -5.13 11.96 11.61
CA ASP A 305 -3.93 12.79 11.69
C ASP A 305 -3.84 13.53 13.04
N ARG A 306 -4.96 14.07 13.53
CA ARG A 306 -5.01 14.77 14.83
C ARG A 306 -4.73 13.83 16.00
N LEU A 307 -5.15 12.57 15.91
CA LEU A 307 -4.94 11.57 16.95
C LEU A 307 -3.53 10.99 16.94
N GLY A 308 -2.92 10.83 15.76
CA GLY A 308 -1.60 10.25 15.58
C GLY A 308 -0.46 11.26 15.73
N GLY A 309 -0.63 12.48 15.21
CA GLY A 309 0.45 13.48 15.23
C GLY A 309 1.73 13.02 14.50
N CYS A 310 1.58 12.17 13.48
CA CYS A 310 2.70 11.62 12.71
C CYS A 310 3.01 12.48 11.49
N ARG A 311 4.29 12.56 11.12
CA ARG A 311 4.75 13.02 9.81
C ARG A 311 4.93 11.80 8.91
N ILE A 312 4.28 11.83 7.75
CA ILE A 312 4.30 10.73 6.79
C ILE A 312 4.79 11.29 5.46
N LEU A 313 5.96 10.86 5.03
CA LEU A 313 6.52 11.16 3.72
C LEU A 313 6.13 10.05 2.75
N GLY A 314 5.72 10.41 1.53
CA GLY A 314 5.35 9.45 0.50
C GLY A 314 6.43 9.28 -0.57
N ARG A 315 6.66 8.04 -1.02
CA ARG A 315 7.59 7.76 -2.12
C ARG A 315 7.09 8.34 -3.43
N VAL A 316 7.97 9.04 -4.15
CA VAL A 316 7.72 9.58 -5.49
C VAL A 316 8.86 9.19 -6.43
N THR A 317 8.59 9.18 -7.73
CA THR A 317 9.59 8.89 -8.77
C THR A 317 9.55 9.87 -9.93
N THR A 318 8.45 10.61 -10.09
CA THR A 318 8.26 11.65 -11.13
C THR A 318 7.69 12.93 -10.53
N PRO A 319 7.81 14.08 -11.22
CA PRO A 319 7.19 15.33 -10.78
C PRO A 319 5.66 15.24 -10.62
N GLU A 320 4.96 14.52 -11.50
CA GLU A 320 3.51 14.33 -11.46
C GLU A 320 3.07 13.51 -10.24
N HIS A 321 3.90 12.53 -9.84
CA HIS A 321 3.66 11.76 -8.61
C HIS A 321 3.71 12.63 -7.35
N VAL A 322 4.48 13.73 -7.34
CA VAL A 322 4.59 14.61 -6.18
C VAL A 322 3.24 15.21 -5.79
N ALA A 323 2.52 15.80 -6.75
CA ALA A 323 1.21 16.39 -6.49
C ALA A 323 0.22 15.35 -5.94
N THR A 324 0.18 14.17 -6.57
CA THR A 324 -0.69 13.06 -6.16
C THR A 324 -0.41 12.60 -4.72
N VAL A 325 0.87 12.51 -4.35
CA VAL A 325 1.29 12.06 -3.00
C VAL A 325 0.98 13.12 -1.94
N LEU A 326 1.18 14.40 -2.24
CA LEU A 326 0.83 15.49 -1.35
C LEU A 326 -0.69 15.61 -1.15
N GLU A 327 -1.49 15.43 -2.20
CA GLU A 327 -2.96 15.36 -2.14
C GLU A 327 -3.47 14.19 -1.29
N ARG A 328 -2.69 13.11 -1.18
CA ARG A 328 -2.97 12.01 -0.25
C ARG A 328 -2.69 12.35 1.22
N GLY A 329 -2.12 13.53 1.49
CA GLY A 329 -1.84 14.04 2.83
C GLY A 329 -0.42 13.75 3.33
N ALA A 330 0.52 13.47 2.43
CA ALA A 330 1.92 13.36 2.81
C ALA A 330 2.46 14.73 3.26
N THR A 331 3.26 14.75 4.33
CA THR A 331 3.89 15.97 4.86
C THR A 331 5.19 16.33 4.14
N GLY A 332 5.66 15.45 3.26
CA GLY A 332 6.87 15.55 2.46
C GLY A 332 6.97 14.35 1.53
N VAL A 333 8.06 14.27 0.77
CA VAL A 333 8.28 13.17 -0.16
C VAL A 333 9.65 12.54 0.05
N VAL A 334 9.73 11.24 -0.23
CA VAL A 334 11.01 10.53 -0.34
C VAL A 334 11.18 9.98 -1.76
N THR A 335 12.41 9.93 -2.24
CA THR A 335 12.75 9.35 -3.54
C THR A 335 14.17 8.77 -3.48
N SER A 336 14.63 8.17 -4.57
CA SER A 336 16.00 7.72 -4.73
C SER A 336 16.58 8.23 -6.04
N VAL A 337 17.89 8.48 -6.07
CA VAL A 337 18.57 8.91 -7.30
C VAL A 337 18.45 7.83 -8.37
N ASP A 338 18.63 6.56 -8.01
CA ASP A 338 18.48 5.40 -8.90
C ASP A 338 17.07 5.31 -9.53
N ASP A 339 15.99 5.46 -8.76
CA ASP A 339 14.63 5.43 -9.32
C ASP A 339 14.37 6.58 -10.30
N VAL A 340 14.83 7.79 -9.98
CA VAL A 340 14.63 8.97 -10.82
C VAL A 340 15.46 8.87 -12.10
N LEU A 341 16.71 8.39 -12.02
CA LEU A 341 17.55 8.13 -13.18
C LEU A 341 17.00 7.00 -14.05
N ALA A 342 16.44 5.95 -13.45
CA ALA A 342 15.80 4.86 -14.19
C ALA A 342 14.57 5.36 -14.96
N THR A 343 13.76 6.20 -14.31
CA THR A 343 12.52 6.74 -14.91
C THR A 343 12.81 7.75 -16.02
N SER A 344 13.94 8.46 -15.94
CA SER A 344 14.39 9.40 -16.97
C SER A 344 15.26 8.75 -18.06
N GLY A 345 15.59 7.47 -17.94
CA GLY A 345 16.42 6.73 -18.91
C GLY A 345 17.93 6.88 -18.73
N HIS A 346 18.40 7.64 -17.74
CA HIS A 346 19.83 7.93 -17.52
C HIS A 346 20.58 6.88 -16.67
N LEU A 347 19.88 5.96 -15.99
CA LEU A 347 20.54 4.98 -15.12
C LEU A 347 21.47 4.03 -15.91
N ASN A 348 21.02 3.55 -17.07
CA ASN A 348 21.83 2.65 -17.91
C ASN A 348 23.07 3.37 -18.45
N GLU A 349 22.94 4.63 -18.86
CA GLU A 349 24.08 5.44 -19.31
C GLU A 349 25.15 5.58 -18.21
N LEU A 350 24.72 5.75 -16.96
CA LEU A 350 25.63 5.80 -15.81
C LEU A 350 26.35 4.46 -15.62
N ILE A 351 25.62 3.35 -15.61
CA ILE A 351 26.20 2.00 -15.43
C ILE A 351 27.21 1.70 -16.55
N ASP A 352 26.85 1.97 -17.80
CA ASP A 352 27.73 1.78 -18.96
C ASP A 352 28.98 2.67 -18.86
N THR A 353 28.83 3.93 -18.42
CA THR A 353 29.95 4.85 -18.21
C THR A 353 30.91 4.33 -17.14
N LEU A 354 30.39 3.79 -16.04
CA LEU A 354 31.19 3.20 -14.97
C LEU A 354 31.92 1.95 -15.48
N LEU A 355 31.22 1.02 -16.15
CA LEU A 355 31.81 -0.21 -16.70
C LEU A 355 32.86 0.04 -17.78
N ALA A 356 32.80 1.19 -18.47
CA ALA A 356 33.79 1.57 -19.48
C ALA A 356 35.09 2.10 -18.88
N GLN A 357 35.14 2.42 -17.58
CA GLN A 357 36.36 2.92 -16.94
C GLN A 357 37.33 1.80 -16.59
N ARG A 358 38.59 2.17 -16.39
CA ARG A 358 39.58 1.27 -15.74
C ARG A 358 39.78 1.61 -14.28
N ASP A 359 39.64 2.89 -13.93
CA ASP A 359 39.86 3.43 -12.60
C ASP A 359 38.82 4.52 -12.30
N LEU A 360 38.01 4.27 -11.26
CA LEU A 360 36.95 5.19 -10.85
C LEU A 360 37.47 6.45 -10.18
N ASP A 361 38.70 6.44 -9.64
CA ASP A 361 39.27 7.60 -8.95
C ASP A 361 39.57 8.76 -9.92
N THR A 362 39.70 8.45 -11.21
CA THR A 362 39.96 9.43 -12.29
C THR A 362 38.71 9.82 -13.07
N LEU A 363 37.55 9.26 -12.74
CA LEU A 363 36.32 9.48 -13.48
C LEU A 363 35.81 10.92 -13.27
N ASP A 364 35.60 11.64 -14.37
CA ASP A 364 34.91 12.93 -14.35
C ASP A 364 33.41 12.71 -14.17
N LEU A 365 32.88 13.18 -13.03
CA LEU A 365 31.47 13.04 -12.65
C LEU A 365 30.67 14.32 -12.90
N SER A 366 31.24 15.33 -13.56
CA SER A 366 30.56 16.59 -13.90
C SER A 366 29.29 16.37 -14.73
N ARG A 367 29.31 15.38 -15.64
CA ARG A 367 28.12 14.97 -16.40
C ARG A 367 27.02 14.43 -15.49
N ILE A 368 27.36 13.63 -14.48
CA ILE A 368 26.39 13.05 -13.54
C ILE A 368 25.78 14.15 -12.67
N GLU A 369 26.59 15.10 -12.20
CA GLU A 369 26.09 16.29 -11.49
C GLU A 369 25.05 17.03 -12.34
N GLY A 370 25.34 17.26 -13.62
CA GLY A 370 24.44 17.91 -14.57
C GLY A 370 23.12 17.15 -14.76
N VAL A 371 23.19 15.83 -14.96
CA VAL A 371 22.01 14.97 -15.10
C VAL A 371 21.16 14.98 -13.83
N ILE A 372 21.77 14.87 -12.65
CA ILE A 372 21.04 14.92 -11.37
C ILE A 372 20.34 16.28 -11.22
N ALA A 373 21.04 17.37 -11.55
CA ALA A 373 20.43 18.70 -11.51
C ALA A 373 19.20 18.80 -12.43
N GLU A 374 19.31 18.29 -13.64
CA GLU A 374 18.25 18.29 -14.65
C GLU A 374 17.01 17.50 -14.21
N VAL A 375 17.19 16.26 -13.74
CA VAL A 375 16.06 15.38 -13.41
C VAL A 375 15.39 15.73 -12.08
N PHE A 376 16.13 16.28 -11.10
CA PHE A 376 15.57 16.65 -9.81
C PHE A 376 14.97 18.06 -9.78
N GLU A 377 15.39 18.97 -10.66
CA GLU A 377 14.81 20.32 -10.74
C GLU A 377 13.27 20.34 -10.86
N PRO A 378 12.63 19.61 -11.80
CA PRO A 378 11.17 19.59 -11.89
C PRO A 378 10.51 18.91 -10.68
N LEU A 379 11.14 17.89 -10.10
CA LEU A 379 10.64 17.20 -8.90
C LEU A 379 10.62 18.13 -7.68
N LEU A 380 11.72 18.84 -7.43
CA LEU A 380 11.82 19.82 -6.34
C LEU A 380 10.88 21.01 -6.53
N ARG A 381 10.67 21.43 -7.79
CA ARG A 381 9.68 22.46 -8.12
C ARG A 381 8.26 22.00 -7.80
N ALA A 382 7.91 20.76 -8.17
CA ALA A 382 6.60 20.17 -7.88
C ALA A 382 6.36 19.98 -6.36
N ALA A 383 7.42 19.73 -5.58
CA ALA A 383 7.34 19.62 -4.13
C ALA A 383 7.07 20.96 -3.41
N GLY A 384 7.31 22.10 -4.08
CA GLY A 384 7.08 23.42 -3.50
C GLY A 384 7.90 23.64 -2.23
N GLY A 385 7.24 23.83 -1.09
CA GLY A 385 7.88 23.97 0.23
C GLY A 385 7.97 22.68 1.04
N ALA A 386 7.47 21.56 0.51
CA ALA A 386 7.48 20.27 1.21
C ALA A 386 8.90 19.71 1.33
N GLU A 387 9.17 18.96 2.40
CA GLU A 387 10.45 18.28 2.56
C GLU A 387 10.69 17.22 1.47
N VAL A 388 11.91 17.14 0.95
CA VAL A 388 12.33 16.15 -0.05
C VAL A 388 13.54 15.37 0.46
N GLY A 389 13.29 14.11 0.83
CA GLY A 389 14.34 13.15 1.16
C GLY A 389 14.81 12.39 -0.06
N VAL A 390 16.11 12.44 -0.37
CA VAL A 390 16.69 11.73 -1.51
C VAL A 390 17.63 10.65 -1.01
N ARG A 391 17.35 9.38 -1.32
CA ARG A 391 18.32 8.30 -1.11
C ARG A 391 19.37 8.33 -2.22
N ALA A 392 20.65 8.29 -1.85
CA ALA A 392 21.73 8.16 -2.80
C ALA A 392 21.64 6.85 -3.61
N ILE A 393 22.29 6.82 -4.77
CA ILE A 393 22.39 5.63 -5.62
C ILE A 393 22.88 4.45 -4.77
N ASP A 394 22.16 3.34 -4.86
CA ASP A 394 22.50 2.08 -4.22
C ASP A 394 22.53 0.97 -5.26
N PHE A 395 23.74 0.50 -5.59
CA PHE A 395 23.92 -0.57 -6.57
C PHE A 395 23.71 -1.98 -5.98
N GLN A 396 23.41 -2.08 -4.68
CA GLN A 396 23.14 -3.34 -3.97
C GLN A 396 21.63 -3.64 -3.84
N ALA A 397 20.74 -2.77 -4.33
CA ALA A 397 19.34 -2.82 -3.95
C ALA A 397 18.62 -4.10 -4.42
N ASP A 398 18.04 -4.82 -3.46
CA ASP A 398 17.30 -6.08 -3.65
C ASP A 398 15.90 -5.94 -4.30
N GLU A 399 15.46 -4.72 -4.61
CA GLU A 399 14.20 -4.52 -5.34
C GLU A 399 14.39 -5.07 -6.75
N ALA A 400 13.47 -5.89 -7.25
CA ALA A 400 13.61 -6.69 -8.48
C ALA A 400 13.86 -5.89 -9.79
N ARG A 401 14.09 -4.58 -9.69
CA ARG A 401 14.31 -3.61 -10.77
C ARG A 401 15.69 -3.69 -11.43
N GLU A 402 16.67 -4.42 -10.89
CA GLU A 402 18.07 -4.23 -11.30
C GLU A 402 18.80 -5.51 -11.73
N LEU A 403 18.05 -6.46 -12.30
CA LEU A 403 18.63 -7.70 -12.83
C LEU A 403 19.18 -7.50 -14.24
N MET A 404 20.45 -7.05 -14.37
CA MET A 404 21.48 -7.75 -15.17
C MET A 404 22.84 -7.04 -15.39
N GLN A 405 23.10 -5.84 -14.88
CA GLN A 405 24.45 -5.23 -15.00
C GLN A 405 25.12 -4.92 -13.66
N GLN A 406 24.37 -4.85 -12.56
CA GLN A 406 24.92 -4.53 -11.25
C GLN A 406 25.84 -5.61 -10.69
N THR A 407 25.54 -6.89 -10.91
CA THR A 407 26.45 -7.95 -10.47
C THR A 407 27.81 -7.83 -11.17
N GLN A 408 27.83 -7.50 -12.46
CA GLN A 408 29.06 -7.24 -13.20
C GLN A 408 29.77 -5.98 -12.68
N LEU A 409 29.02 -4.90 -12.46
CA LEU A 409 29.53 -3.65 -11.92
C LEU A 409 30.19 -3.84 -10.55
N LEU A 410 29.51 -4.50 -9.62
CA LEU A 410 30.00 -4.78 -8.27
C LEU A 410 31.14 -5.80 -8.25
N THR A 411 31.19 -6.70 -9.24
CA THR A 411 32.34 -7.61 -9.41
C THR A 411 33.58 -6.82 -9.84
N HIS A 412 33.41 -5.84 -10.73
CA HIS A 412 34.51 -5.04 -11.24
C HIS A 412 34.93 -3.93 -10.25
N TYR A 413 33.96 -3.35 -9.52
CA TYR A 413 34.15 -2.28 -8.55
C TYR A 413 33.48 -2.62 -7.20
N PRO A 414 34.10 -3.49 -6.38
CA PRO A 414 33.53 -3.90 -5.10
C PRO A 414 33.37 -2.73 -4.12
N GLN A 415 34.12 -1.64 -4.26
CA GLN A 415 33.95 -0.44 -3.45
C GLN A 415 32.55 0.19 -3.59
N LEU A 416 31.82 -0.06 -4.68
CA LEU A 416 30.44 0.41 -4.84
C LEU A 416 29.44 -0.35 -3.96
N SER A 417 29.86 -1.44 -3.30
CA SER A 417 29.02 -2.20 -2.37
C SER A 417 29.02 -1.66 -0.94
N VAL A 418 29.82 -0.65 -0.63
CA VAL A 418 29.94 -0.08 0.73
C VAL A 418 29.52 1.39 0.76
N PRO A 419 28.95 1.90 1.87
CA PRO A 419 28.24 3.18 1.89
C PRO A 419 29.04 4.38 1.38
N VAL A 420 30.33 4.46 1.74
CA VAL A 420 31.21 5.59 1.41
C VAL A 420 32.36 5.16 0.50
N GLY A 421 32.18 4.08 -0.28
CA GLY A 421 33.27 3.51 -1.09
C GLY A 421 33.62 4.29 -2.35
N MET A 422 32.76 5.22 -2.78
CA MET A 422 33.07 6.17 -3.86
C MET A 422 32.65 7.60 -3.47
N PRO A 423 33.44 8.31 -2.64
CA PRO A 423 33.10 9.65 -2.15
C PRO A 423 32.87 10.67 -3.28
N ALA A 424 33.55 10.53 -4.41
CA ALA A 424 33.38 11.41 -5.56
C ALA A 424 31.96 11.32 -6.16
N LEU A 425 31.35 10.12 -6.19
CA LEU A 425 29.97 9.92 -6.68
C LEU A 425 28.94 10.52 -5.73
N LEU A 426 29.16 10.41 -4.41
CA LEU A 426 28.31 11.06 -3.42
C LEU A 426 28.39 12.59 -3.53
N ARG A 427 29.59 13.14 -3.75
CA ARG A 427 29.79 14.58 -3.98
C ARG A 427 29.08 15.07 -5.22
N ALA A 428 29.15 14.33 -6.34
CA ALA A 428 28.43 14.67 -7.57
C ALA A 428 26.91 14.68 -7.36
N GLN A 429 26.36 13.73 -6.59
CA GLN A 429 24.95 13.69 -6.22
C GLN A 429 24.55 14.90 -5.36
N LEU A 430 25.36 15.24 -4.34
CA LEU A 430 25.12 16.42 -3.50
C LEU A 430 25.14 17.71 -4.32
N ALA A 431 26.15 17.91 -5.17
CA ALA A 431 26.29 19.10 -6.01
C ALA A 431 25.13 19.23 -7.01
N GLY A 432 24.70 18.10 -7.60
CA GLY A 432 23.56 18.06 -8.51
C GLY A 432 22.26 18.47 -7.81
N LEU A 433 22.00 17.94 -6.61
CA LEU A 433 20.84 18.30 -5.79
C LEU A 433 20.87 19.76 -5.33
N VAL A 434 22.03 20.28 -4.94
CA VAL A 434 22.21 21.71 -4.61
C VAL A 434 21.84 22.57 -5.81
N THR A 435 22.33 22.21 -7.00
CA THR A 435 22.02 22.93 -8.24
C THR A 435 20.53 22.83 -8.57
N ALA A 436 19.91 21.65 -8.46
CA ALA A 436 18.48 21.45 -8.66
C ALA A 436 17.64 22.29 -7.69
N ALA A 437 17.98 22.32 -6.41
CA ALA A 437 17.26 23.08 -5.38
C ALA A 437 17.33 24.59 -5.66
N ARG A 438 18.50 25.09 -6.07
CA ARG A 438 18.69 26.49 -6.45
C ARG A 438 17.89 26.86 -7.70
N ARG A 439 17.92 26.03 -8.75
CA ARG A 439 17.20 26.28 -10.03
C ARG A 439 15.69 26.17 -9.90
N SER A 440 15.21 25.25 -9.06
CA SER A 440 13.78 25.09 -8.80
C SER A 440 13.20 26.18 -7.90
N GLY A 441 14.04 26.90 -7.15
CA GLY A 441 13.61 27.86 -6.14
C GLY A 441 13.02 27.20 -4.89
N HIS A 442 13.34 25.93 -4.67
CA HIS A 442 12.82 25.13 -3.56
C HIS A 442 13.25 25.72 -2.20
N THR A 443 12.27 25.92 -1.31
CA THR A 443 12.48 26.54 0.01
C THR A 443 12.40 25.53 1.16
N GLY A 444 11.90 24.33 0.89
CA GLY A 444 11.80 23.24 1.84
C GLY A 444 13.16 22.59 2.18
N ARG A 445 13.11 21.65 3.11
CA ARG A 445 14.27 20.85 3.51
C ARG A 445 14.59 19.82 2.41
N VAL A 446 15.85 19.76 1.99
CA VAL A 446 16.36 18.73 1.07
C VAL A 446 17.55 18.03 1.72
N TYR A 447 17.59 16.71 1.68
CA TYR A 447 18.74 15.94 2.15
C TYR A 447 19.07 14.77 1.22
N LEU A 448 20.35 14.39 1.20
CA LEU A 448 20.84 13.17 0.59
C LEU A 448 21.18 12.15 1.68
N ALA A 449 20.50 11.01 1.70
CA ALA A 449 20.71 9.95 2.66
C ALA A 449 21.36 8.71 2.02
N VAL A 450 22.40 8.17 2.66
CA VAL A 450 23.16 7.02 2.14
C VAL A 450 22.75 5.74 2.84
N ARG A 451 22.59 4.66 2.07
CA ARG A 451 22.14 3.36 2.57
C ARG A 451 23.27 2.53 3.16
N HIS A 452 22.90 1.57 4.00
CA HIS A 452 23.78 0.56 4.60
C HIS A 452 24.81 1.10 5.60
N VAL A 453 24.68 2.37 6.04
CA VAL A 453 25.55 2.94 7.07
C VAL A 453 25.43 2.13 8.36
N SER A 454 26.56 1.71 8.88
CA SER A 454 26.65 0.80 10.01
C SER A 454 27.67 1.22 11.08
N ASP A 455 28.39 2.31 10.85
CA ASP A 455 29.37 2.87 11.78
C ASP A 455 29.29 4.40 11.84
N PRO A 456 29.40 5.02 13.03
CA PRO A 456 29.45 6.48 13.16
C PRO A 456 30.53 7.16 12.30
N ARG A 457 31.64 6.46 12.00
CA ARG A 457 32.70 7.00 11.14
C ARG A 457 32.28 7.14 9.68
N GLU A 458 31.41 6.25 9.21
CA GLU A 458 30.82 6.38 7.87
C GLU A 458 29.89 7.60 7.83
N ALA A 459 29.06 7.77 8.86
CA ALA A 459 28.19 8.95 8.99
C ALA A 459 29.00 10.26 9.04
N ARG A 460 30.09 10.30 9.81
CA ARG A 460 31.01 11.44 9.86
C ARG A 460 31.62 11.77 8.50
N ALA A 461 32.06 10.76 7.75
CA ALA A 461 32.60 10.97 6.40
C ALA A 461 31.56 11.60 5.45
N LEU A 462 30.29 11.20 5.57
CA LEU A 462 29.19 11.83 4.83
C LEU A 462 28.96 13.28 5.25
N HIS A 463 29.00 13.55 6.56
CA HIS A 463 28.91 14.91 7.08
C HIS A 463 30.03 15.81 6.54
N GLU A 464 31.28 15.34 6.55
CA GLU A 464 32.42 16.07 5.99
C GLU A 464 32.27 16.35 4.49
N LEU A 465 31.72 15.40 3.72
CA LEU A 465 31.40 15.63 2.30
C LEU A 465 30.35 16.73 2.11
N SER A 466 29.35 16.80 2.98
CA SER A 466 28.31 17.83 2.94
C SER A 466 28.86 19.24 3.20
N LEU A 467 29.83 19.37 4.11
CA LEU A 467 30.49 20.65 4.42
C LEU A 467 31.31 21.19 3.25
N GLN A 468 31.72 20.31 2.34
CA GLN A 468 32.46 20.67 1.13
C GLN A 468 31.54 21.04 -0.04
N ALA A 469 30.24 20.76 0.06
CA ALA A 469 29.26 21.16 -0.94
C ALA A 469 28.71 22.56 -0.62
N GLU A 470 28.76 23.48 -1.59
CA GLU A 470 28.24 24.83 -1.42
C GLU A 470 26.70 24.84 -1.47
N GLY A 471 25.99 24.63 -0.36
CA GLY A 471 24.53 24.67 -0.38
C GLY A 471 23.82 24.27 0.91
N ARG A 472 22.49 24.21 0.87
CA ARG A 472 21.61 23.88 2.02
C ARG A 472 21.11 22.42 2.01
N VAL A 473 21.75 21.53 1.24
CA VAL A 473 21.37 20.11 1.22
C VAL A 473 22.02 19.40 2.40
N GLN A 474 21.21 18.83 3.27
CA GLN A 474 21.62 18.08 4.45
C GLN A 474 22.04 16.65 4.09
N VAL A 475 22.63 15.94 5.05
CA VAL A 475 22.98 14.52 4.87
C VAL A 475 22.31 13.62 5.90
N GLY A 476 21.95 12.43 5.46
CA GLY A 476 21.35 11.43 6.31
C GLY A 476 21.86 10.02 6.03
N THR A 477 21.29 9.07 6.76
CA THR A 477 21.70 7.66 6.69
C THR A 477 20.48 6.75 6.69
N TYR A 478 20.56 5.62 5.98
CA TYR A 478 19.62 4.52 6.13
C TYR A 478 20.30 3.34 6.83
N LEU A 479 19.74 2.93 7.97
CA LEU A 479 20.14 1.77 8.75
C LEU A 479 19.38 0.54 8.25
N THR A 480 20.12 -0.43 7.74
CA THR A 480 19.57 -1.68 7.20
C THR A 480 20.09 -2.92 7.93
N SER A 481 21.02 -2.75 8.87
CA SER A 481 21.67 -3.86 9.59
C SER A 481 21.53 -3.69 11.10
N PRO A 482 21.48 -4.80 11.86
CA PRO A 482 21.45 -4.74 13.33
C PRO A 482 22.60 -3.92 13.92
N ARG A 483 23.79 -3.97 13.31
CA ARG A 483 24.95 -3.16 13.74
C ARG A 483 24.64 -1.66 13.65
N GLY A 484 24.15 -1.19 12.50
CA GLY A 484 23.82 0.22 12.32
C GLY A 484 22.73 0.68 13.29
N ALA A 485 21.71 -0.15 13.51
CA ALA A 485 20.63 0.16 14.44
C ALA A 485 21.08 0.18 15.92
N LEU A 486 21.98 -0.71 16.34
CA LEU A 486 22.54 -0.69 17.70
C LEU A 486 23.52 0.47 17.92
N LEU A 487 24.13 0.99 16.86
CA LEU A 487 25.01 2.16 16.89
C LEU A 487 24.31 3.47 16.48
N SER A 488 22.96 3.48 16.48
CA SER A 488 22.18 4.61 15.99
C SER A 488 22.44 5.92 16.74
N ALA A 489 22.78 5.87 18.02
CA ALA A 489 23.13 7.06 18.82
C ALA A 489 24.36 7.78 18.24
N GLY A 490 25.48 7.07 18.05
CA GLY A 490 26.68 7.65 17.45
C GLY A 490 26.49 8.06 15.98
N ILE A 491 25.65 7.34 15.23
CA ILE A 491 25.32 7.73 13.84
C ILE A 491 24.47 9.02 13.83
N ALA A 492 23.54 9.17 14.77
CA ALA A 492 22.68 10.36 14.91
C ALA A 492 23.45 11.61 15.34
N GLU A 493 24.61 11.48 16.01
CA GLU A 493 25.50 12.61 16.30
C GLU A 493 26.05 13.28 15.02
N GLU A 494 26.22 12.49 13.97
CA GLU A 494 26.88 12.89 12.72
C GLU A 494 25.91 13.02 11.53
N SER A 495 24.59 12.88 11.77
CA SER A 495 23.56 12.89 10.72
C SER A 495 22.47 13.93 10.99
N ASP A 496 21.90 14.52 9.93
CA ASP A 496 20.70 15.35 10.05
C ASP A 496 19.41 14.52 10.08
N VAL A 497 19.44 13.34 9.43
CA VAL A 497 18.33 12.38 9.35
C VAL A 497 18.86 10.95 9.41
N VAL A 498 18.18 10.09 10.19
CA VAL A 498 18.42 8.65 10.23
C VAL A 498 17.12 7.93 9.89
N TRP A 499 17.15 7.08 8.87
CA TRP A 499 16.04 6.21 8.50
C TRP A 499 16.36 4.77 8.88
N LEU A 500 15.46 4.08 9.57
CA LEU A 500 15.56 2.62 9.72
C LEU A 500 14.65 1.93 8.71
N GLU A 501 15.23 1.06 7.87
CA GLU A 501 14.44 0.26 6.93
C GLU A 501 13.87 -0.98 7.61
N VAL A 502 12.63 -0.86 8.07
CA VAL A 502 11.99 -1.87 8.94
C VAL A 502 11.96 -3.24 8.26
N ARG A 503 11.57 -3.32 6.99
CA ARG A 503 11.50 -4.61 6.28
C ARG A 503 12.86 -5.23 6.05
N VAL A 504 13.86 -4.44 5.68
CA VAL A 504 15.23 -4.97 5.48
C VAL A 504 15.80 -5.45 6.81
N MET A 505 15.56 -4.71 7.89
CA MET A 505 15.93 -5.13 9.24
C MET A 505 15.23 -6.44 9.64
N GLN A 506 13.93 -6.57 9.38
CA GLN A 506 13.20 -7.81 9.65
C GLN A 506 13.79 -8.97 8.84
N ALA A 507 13.99 -8.78 7.53
CA ALA A 507 14.59 -9.80 6.67
C ALA A 507 15.98 -10.25 7.18
N ALA A 508 16.80 -9.29 7.61
CA ALA A 508 18.12 -9.56 8.20
C ALA A 508 18.02 -10.38 9.50
N MET A 509 17.06 -10.08 10.37
CA MET A 509 16.84 -10.83 11.62
C MET A 509 16.35 -12.25 11.39
N PHE A 510 15.53 -12.47 10.36
CA PHE A 510 15.08 -13.80 9.95
C PHE A 510 16.10 -14.55 9.08
N GLY A 511 17.19 -13.89 8.64
CA GLY A 511 18.19 -14.47 7.75
C GLY A 511 17.64 -14.80 6.36
N ILE A 512 16.66 -14.04 5.87
CA ILE A 512 16.04 -14.24 4.56
C ILE A 512 16.28 -13.04 3.63
N PRO A 513 16.27 -13.22 2.30
CA PRO A 513 16.35 -12.10 1.37
C PRO A 513 15.12 -11.17 1.54
N PRO A 514 15.30 -9.83 1.62
CA PRO A 514 14.20 -8.87 1.77
C PRO A 514 13.06 -9.04 0.76
N ARG A 515 13.38 -9.40 -0.48
CA ARG A 515 12.39 -9.67 -1.55
C ARG A 515 11.37 -10.75 -1.19
N GLN A 516 11.71 -11.70 -0.32
CA GLN A 516 10.76 -12.74 0.10
C GLN A 516 9.60 -12.17 0.93
N LEU A 517 9.82 -11.03 1.60
CA LEU A 517 8.76 -10.29 2.31
C LEU A 517 7.76 -9.62 1.37
N LEU A 518 8.08 -9.52 0.07
CA LEU A 518 7.20 -8.95 -0.97
C LEU A 518 6.42 -10.03 -1.73
N THR A 519 6.59 -11.30 -1.36
CA THR A 519 5.99 -12.44 -2.04
C THR A 519 5.11 -13.25 -1.09
N GLN A 520 4.08 -13.92 -1.64
CA GLN A 520 3.26 -14.86 -0.88
C GLN A 520 4.05 -16.13 -0.54
N ARG A 521 4.67 -16.76 -1.54
CA ARG A 521 5.52 -17.96 -1.35
C ARG A 521 7.01 -17.60 -1.45
N PRO A 522 7.86 -18.24 -0.64
CA PRO A 522 7.61 -19.43 0.19
C PRO A 522 7.07 -19.12 1.60
N LEU A 523 7.01 -17.86 2.02
CA LEU A 523 6.75 -17.51 3.42
C LEU A 523 5.36 -17.96 3.92
N ASP A 524 4.33 -17.92 3.09
CA ASP A 524 3.00 -18.46 3.41
C ASP A 524 3.04 -19.94 3.80
N ASP A 525 3.89 -20.75 3.16
CA ASP A 525 4.04 -22.17 3.49
C ASP A 525 4.69 -22.34 4.87
N TYR A 526 5.70 -21.51 5.17
CA TYR A 526 6.36 -21.50 6.47
C TYR A 526 5.39 -21.12 7.59
N VAL A 527 4.60 -20.05 7.39
CA VAL A 527 3.56 -19.63 8.35
C VAL A 527 2.52 -20.73 8.53
N LYS A 528 1.99 -21.29 7.43
CA LYS A 528 0.96 -22.35 7.48
C LYS A 528 1.44 -23.63 8.18
N ARG A 529 2.73 -23.95 8.04
CA ARG A 529 3.37 -25.11 8.67
C ARG A 529 3.86 -24.83 10.09
N GLY A 530 3.73 -23.60 10.58
CA GLY A 530 4.22 -23.19 11.90
C GLY A 530 5.74 -23.24 12.02
N LEU A 531 6.47 -23.00 10.93
CA LEU A 531 7.94 -22.93 10.94
C LEU A 531 8.49 -21.58 11.39
N ILE A 532 7.63 -20.55 11.41
CA ILE A 532 7.89 -19.23 11.99
C ILE A 532 6.68 -18.82 12.81
N ASP A 533 6.93 -18.27 14.00
CA ASP A 533 5.88 -17.92 14.96
C ASP A 533 5.24 -16.57 14.67
N THR A 534 5.98 -15.69 13.98
CA THR A 534 5.55 -14.36 13.58
C THR A 534 5.68 -14.23 12.07
N ASP A 535 4.63 -13.73 11.40
CA ASP A 535 4.72 -13.34 9.99
C ASP A 535 5.34 -11.94 9.88
N PRO A 536 6.62 -11.80 9.47
CA PRO A 536 7.32 -10.52 9.41
C PRO A 536 6.72 -9.53 8.40
N ARG A 537 5.73 -9.93 7.60
CA ARG A 537 5.03 -9.00 6.70
C ARG A 537 3.96 -8.19 7.40
N HIS A 538 3.41 -8.72 8.49
CA HIS A 538 2.24 -8.18 9.18
C HIS A 538 2.56 -7.73 10.61
N ALA A 539 3.58 -8.30 11.25
CA ALA A 539 3.95 -7.99 12.63
C ALA A 539 5.46 -7.73 12.77
N ILE A 540 5.85 -6.97 13.78
CA ILE A 540 7.24 -6.79 14.19
C ILE A 540 7.61 -7.94 15.12
N ASP A 541 8.66 -8.68 14.76
CA ASP A 541 9.13 -9.78 15.59
C ASP A 541 9.60 -9.29 16.98
N PRO A 542 9.28 -10.00 18.07
CA PRO A 542 9.70 -9.65 19.42
C PRO A 542 11.20 -9.37 19.57
N THR A 543 12.05 -10.07 18.83
CA THR A 543 13.52 -9.88 18.89
C THR A 543 13.97 -8.52 18.35
N LEU A 544 13.20 -7.88 17.47
CA LEU A 544 13.49 -6.52 16.99
C LEU A 544 13.16 -5.43 18.03
N HIS A 545 12.36 -5.73 19.07
CA HIS A 545 11.90 -4.70 20.01
C HIS A 545 13.08 -4.05 20.76
N GLY A 546 14.11 -4.81 21.09
CA GLY A 546 15.33 -4.26 21.72
C GLY A 546 16.06 -3.28 20.81
N ILE A 547 16.22 -3.63 19.53
CA ILE A 547 16.84 -2.76 18.52
C ILE A 547 16.01 -1.49 18.31
N LEU A 548 14.70 -1.63 18.13
CA LEU A 548 13.81 -0.49 17.92
C LEU A 548 13.76 0.44 19.14
N THR A 549 13.82 -0.12 20.34
CA THR A 549 13.93 0.67 21.59
C THR A 549 15.23 1.45 21.62
N ALA A 550 16.37 0.84 21.28
CA ALA A 550 17.66 1.55 21.23
C ALA A 550 17.63 2.71 20.22
N VAL A 551 17.01 2.50 19.04
CA VAL A 551 16.83 3.54 18.03
C VAL A 551 15.90 4.65 18.49
N ALA A 552 14.83 4.31 19.24
CA ALA A 552 13.93 5.29 19.83
C ALA A 552 14.62 6.11 20.94
N THR A 553 15.48 5.49 21.75
CA THR A 553 16.32 6.19 22.73
C THR A 553 17.27 7.17 22.03
N ALA A 554 17.94 6.74 20.96
CA ALA A 554 18.77 7.65 20.15
C ALA A 554 17.96 8.84 19.59
N ALA A 555 16.70 8.62 19.19
CA ALA A 555 15.82 9.69 18.71
C ALA A 555 15.50 10.71 19.81
N ALA A 556 15.37 10.26 21.06
CA ALA A 556 15.13 11.13 22.21
C ALA A 556 16.40 11.90 22.64
N ASP A 557 17.56 11.24 22.61
CA ASP A 557 18.83 11.82 23.08
C ASP A 557 19.47 12.79 22.06
N HIS A 558 19.13 12.66 20.78
CA HIS A 558 19.69 13.47 19.68
C HIS A 558 18.62 14.29 18.94
N PRO A 559 17.98 15.29 19.57
CA PRO A 559 16.85 16.04 18.99
C PRO A 559 17.20 16.88 17.75
N ARG A 560 18.48 17.01 17.40
CA ARG A 560 18.94 17.67 16.17
C ARG A 560 18.91 16.74 14.95
N CYS A 561 18.89 15.42 15.17
CA CYS A 561 18.77 14.42 14.12
C CYS A 561 17.34 13.88 14.11
N GLU A 562 16.67 13.95 12.97
CA GLU A 562 15.36 13.33 12.83
C GLU A 562 15.51 11.83 12.59
N ILE A 563 14.92 10.99 13.44
CA ILE A 563 14.93 9.54 13.27
C ILE A 563 13.55 9.05 12.85
N GLY A 564 13.48 8.44 11.67
CA GLY A 564 12.25 7.97 11.05
C GLY A 564 12.30 6.51 10.60
N MET A 565 11.12 5.93 10.39
CA MET A 565 10.98 4.53 9.94
C MET A 565 10.59 4.48 8.46
N ARG A 566 11.37 3.78 7.63
CA ARG A 566 11.03 3.50 6.23
C ARG A 566 10.25 2.18 6.16
N LEU A 567 9.01 2.27 5.70
CA LEU A 567 8.07 1.17 5.51
C LEU A 567 7.79 0.97 4.02
N SER A 568 8.54 0.10 3.37
CA SER A 568 8.27 -0.29 1.98
C SER A 568 7.07 -1.25 1.91
N GLY A 569 6.25 -1.22 0.86
CA GLY A 569 5.07 -2.08 0.70
C GLY A 569 3.94 -1.79 1.70
N PRO A 570 2.91 -2.66 1.74
CA PRO A 570 1.71 -2.42 2.55
C PRO A 570 2.02 -2.22 4.04
N VAL A 571 1.51 -1.13 4.62
CA VAL A 571 1.61 -0.81 6.05
C VAL A 571 0.58 -1.63 6.84
N SER A 572 1.07 -2.58 7.63
CA SER A 572 0.21 -3.32 8.57
C SER A 572 -0.18 -2.44 9.75
N GLU A 573 -1.42 -2.56 10.22
CA GLU A 573 -1.90 -1.86 11.41
C GLU A 573 -1.16 -2.31 12.67
N GLU A 574 -0.75 -3.57 12.74
CA GLU A 574 0.01 -4.11 13.86
C GLU A 574 1.46 -3.57 13.88
N ILE A 575 2.10 -3.47 12.72
CA ILE A 575 3.41 -2.79 12.59
C ILE A 575 3.28 -1.33 12.99
N ALA A 576 2.28 -0.62 12.46
CA ALA A 576 2.04 0.78 12.78
C ALA A 576 1.81 0.99 14.29
N ALA A 577 0.97 0.16 14.91
CA ALA A 577 0.69 0.20 16.34
C ALA A 577 1.95 -0.03 17.19
N THR A 578 2.78 -1.01 16.82
CA THR A 578 4.02 -1.31 17.54
C THR A 578 5.04 -0.17 17.44
N LEU A 579 5.30 0.35 16.23
CA LEU A 579 6.23 1.47 16.04
C LEU A 579 5.74 2.75 16.73
N TYR A 580 4.43 3.01 16.68
CA TYR A 580 3.82 4.15 17.36
C TYR A 580 3.96 4.05 18.88
N ARG A 581 3.75 2.86 19.44
CA ARG A 581 3.89 2.58 20.87
C ARG A 581 5.32 2.75 21.36
N ILE A 582 6.31 2.36 20.54
CA ILE A 582 7.74 2.54 20.85
C ILE A 582 8.13 4.02 20.87
N GLY A 583 7.43 4.88 20.12
CA GLY A 583 7.59 6.34 20.19
C GLY A 583 7.88 7.02 18.86
N PHE A 584 7.97 6.26 17.76
CA PHE A 584 8.25 6.85 16.44
C PHE A 584 7.07 7.67 15.92
N ARG A 585 7.35 8.83 15.31
CA ARG A 585 6.36 9.74 14.72
C ARG A 585 6.70 10.19 13.30
N LEU A 586 7.87 9.81 12.78
CA LEU A 586 8.30 10.11 11.42
C LEU A 586 8.35 8.82 10.61
N PHE A 587 7.61 8.78 9.50
CA PHE A 587 7.48 7.60 8.66
C PHE A 587 7.65 7.95 7.19
N ALA A 588 8.25 7.04 6.43
CA ALA A 588 8.32 7.11 4.97
C ALA A 588 7.66 5.86 4.37
N VAL A 589 6.62 6.04 3.56
CA VAL A 589 5.80 4.97 2.99
C VAL A 589 5.76 5.07 1.47
N ASP A 590 5.27 4.04 0.78
CA ASP A 590 5.00 4.15 -0.66
C ASP A 590 3.86 5.14 -0.92
N GLY A 591 3.82 5.76 -2.11
CA GLY A 591 2.91 6.88 -2.38
C GLY A 591 1.42 6.53 -2.22
N ASP A 592 1.05 5.29 -2.55
CA ASP A 592 -0.30 4.75 -2.36
C ASP A 592 -0.61 4.36 -0.91
N GLU A 593 0.42 4.15 -0.10
CA GLU A 593 0.31 3.80 1.32
C GLU A 593 0.17 5.00 2.26
N VAL A 594 0.20 6.23 1.75
CA VAL A 594 0.04 7.46 2.56
C VAL A 594 -1.28 7.48 3.33
N ARG A 595 -2.44 7.29 2.66
CA ARG A 595 -3.75 7.28 3.35
C ARG A 595 -3.93 6.07 4.28
N PRO A 596 -3.58 4.83 3.87
CA PRO A 596 -3.55 3.68 4.78
C PRO A 596 -2.70 3.92 6.04
N ALA A 597 -1.51 4.49 5.89
CA ALA A 597 -0.61 4.79 7.00
C ALA A 597 -1.19 5.86 7.94
N ARG A 598 -1.75 6.95 7.40
CA ARG A 598 -2.43 7.99 8.19
C ARG A 598 -3.49 7.41 9.10
N LEU A 599 -4.36 6.54 8.56
CA LEU A 599 -5.36 5.83 9.37
C LEU A 599 -4.71 4.92 10.41
N ALA A 600 -3.78 4.06 9.99
CA ALA A 600 -3.15 3.06 10.86
C ALA A 600 -2.43 3.69 12.06
N PHE A 601 -1.68 4.77 11.83
CA PHE A 601 -1.03 5.52 12.91
C PHE A 601 -2.00 6.38 13.73
N GLY A 602 -3.05 6.95 13.10
CA GLY A 602 -4.05 7.73 13.82
C GLY A 602 -4.89 6.91 14.80
N LYS A 603 -5.15 5.63 14.48
CA LYS A 603 -5.85 4.71 15.37
C LYS A 603 -4.91 3.90 16.29
N ALA A 604 -3.60 4.03 16.13
CA ALA A 604 -2.65 3.31 16.96
C ALA A 604 -2.84 3.68 18.45
N PRO A 605 -2.92 2.69 19.35
CA PRO A 605 -3.00 2.98 20.78
C PRO A 605 -1.73 3.72 21.21
N ALA A 606 -1.89 4.76 22.01
CA ALA A 606 -0.75 5.41 22.66
C ALA A 606 -0.09 4.41 23.61
N ALA A 607 1.19 4.57 23.91
CA ALA A 607 1.81 3.80 24.98
C ALA A 607 0.99 3.98 26.26
N GLU A 608 0.55 2.87 26.86
CA GLU A 608 0.12 2.92 28.25
C GLU A 608 1.35 3.37 29.06
N PRO A 609 1.21 4.32 30.01
CA PRO A 609 2.27 4.57 30.95
C PRO A 609 2.59 3.23 31.59
N ALA A 610 3.86 2.79 31.49
CA ALA A 610 4.32 1.57 32.11
C ALA A 610 3.77 1.54 33.53
N ALA A 611 2.94 0.55 33.84
CA ALA A 611 2.39 0.37 35.17
C ALA A 611 3.57 0.49 36.15
N ALA A 612 3.58 1.56 36.94
CA ALA A 612 4.60 1.78 37.95
C ALA A 612 4.68 0.49 38.76
N GLY A 613 5.87 -0.12 38.75
CA GLY A 613 6.07 -1.46 39.28
C GLY A 613 5.38 -1.63 40.63
N VAL A 614 4.51 -2.62 40.72
CA VAL A 614 4.19 -3.20 42.02
C VAL A 614 5.43 -3.97 42.43
N ALA A 615 6.22 -3.34 43.30
CA ALA A 615 7.37 -3.90 43.98
C ALA A 615 6.98 -5.08 44.88
#